data_AF-A0A7J3TKW8-F1
#
_entry.id   AF-A0A7J3TKW8-F1
#
_cell.length_a   1.000
_cell.length_b   1.000
_cell.length_c   1.000
_cell.angle_alpha   90.00
_cell.angle_beta   90.00
_cell.angle_gamma   90.00
#
_symmetry.space_group_name_H-M   'P 1'
#
loop_
_entity.id
_entity.type
_entity.pdbx_description
1 polymer ?
#
loop_
_entity_poly.entity_id
_entity_poly.type
_entity_poly.pdbx_seq_one_letter_code
_entity_poly.pdbx_strand_id
1 'polypeptide(L)' 'HGSRKGKATARLPRKRAWIKTIRPIRAYLRELRDKGLIDRKTYRLYYRRAKGGQFRSKAHVRMHLEMEGLLKVEKNE' A
#
# COMPACT_ATOMS: atom_id res chain seq x y z
N HIS A 1 -23.16 3.24 -18.48
CA HIS A 1 -22.21 4.13 -19.17
C HIS A 1 -22.87 5.36 -19.83
N GLY A 2 -24.20 5.51 -19.82
CA GLY A 2 -24.91 6.53 -20.63
C GLY A 2 -24.85 8.00 -20.20
N SER A 3 -24.51 8.32 -18.95
CA SER A 3 -24.40 9.72 -18.47
C SER A 3 -22.98 10.30 -18.54
N ARG A 4 -21.99 9.49 -18.95
CA ARG A 4 -20.59 9.89 -18.96
C ARG A 4 -20.20 10.48 -20.31
N LYS A 5 -20.08 11.80 -20.38
CA LYS A 5 -19.74 12.55 -21.61
C LYS A 5 -18.24 12.83 -21.80
N GLY A 6 -17.37 12.41 -20.85
CA GLY A 6 -15.93 12.72 -20.87
C GLY A 6 -15.02 11.49 -20.79
N LYS A 7 -13.77 11.66 -21.24
CA LYS A 7 -12.71 10.62 -21.17
C LYS A 7 -12.52 10.15 -19.71
N ALA A 8 -12.19 8.87 -19.52
CA ALA A 8 -12.00 8.30 -18.17
C ALA A 8 -10.95 9.06 -17.34
N THR A 9 -9.89 9.54 -17.99
CA THR A 9 -8.81 10.32 -17.38
C THR A 9 -9.20 11.74 -16.98
N ALA A 10 -10.28 12.31 -17.54
CA ALA A 10 -10.79 13.63 -17.16
C ALA A 10 -11.33 13.64 -15.72
N ARG A 11 -11.94 12.52 -15.30
CA ARG A 11 -12.49 12.35 -13.94
C ARG A 11 -11.40 11.96 -12.94
N LEU A 12 -10.45 11.13 -13.36
CA LEU A 12 -9.32 10.70 -12.55
C LEU A 12 -8.03 10.71 -13.37
N PRO A 13 -7.26 11.81 -13.31
CA PRO A 13 -5.97 11.89 -14.00
C PRO A 13 -4.98 10.84 -13.48
N ARG A 14 -4.15 10.30 -14.37
CA ARG A 14 -3.20 9.20 -14.07
C ARG A 14 -2.31 9.50 -12.86
N LYS A 15 -1.76 10.73 -12.79
CA LYS A 15 -0.90 11.16 -11.67
C LYS A 15 -1.66 11.19 -10.34
N ARG A 16 -2.90 11.71 -10.34
CA ARG A 16 -3.75 11.75 -9.13
C ARG A 16 -4.15 10.35 -8.69
N ALA A 17 -4.46 9.45 -9.64
CA ALA A 17 -4.71 8.04 -9.34
C ALA A 17 -3.50 7.39 -8.65
N TRP A 18 -2.30 7.54 -9.22
CA TRP A 18 -1.08 6.99 -8.66
C TRP A 18 -0.78 7.54 -7.26
N ILE A 19 -0.94 8.86 -7.06
CA ILE A 19 -0.80 9.50 -5.74
C ILE A 19 -1.76 8.89 -4.72
N LYS A 20 -3.04 8.71 -5.11
CA LYS A 20 -4.08 8.12 -4.27
C LYS A 20 -3.77 6.67 -3.90
N THR A 21 -3.07 5.92 -4.74
CA THR A 21 -2.63 4.54 -4.46
C THR A 21 -1.38 4.50 -3.58
N ILE A 22 -0.31 5.22 -3.94
CA ILE A 22 1.01 5.04 -3.31
C ILE A 22 1.10 5.65 -1.90
N ARG A 23 0.43 6.79 -1.65
CA ARG A 23 0.46 7.46 -0.35
C ARG A 23 -0.09 6.59 0.79
N PRO A 24 -1.29 6.00 0.71
CA PRO A 24 -1.81 5.16 1.78
C PRO A 24 -0.98 3.89 2.00
N ILE A 25 -0.38 3.32 0.95
CA ILE A 25 0.53 2.18 1.09
C ILE A 25 1.76 2.57 1.91
N ARG A 26 2.39 3.71 1.61
CA ARG A 26 3.57 4.18 2.34
C ARG A 26 3.25 4.61 3.78
N ALA A 27 2.09 5.23 3.99
CA ALA A 27 1.61 5.56 5.33
C ALA A 27 1.43 4.29 6.17
N TYR A 28 0.79 3.26 5.62
CA TYR A 28 0.59 1.98 6.29
C TYR A 28 1.92 1.29 6.65
N LEU A 29 2.89 1.25 5.73
CA LEU A 29 4.22 0.70 6.03
C LEU A 29 4.95 1.48 7.13
N ARG A 30 4.76 2.80 7.19
CA ARG A 30 5.31 3.64 8.26
C ARG A 30 4.65 3.32 9.60
N GLU A 31 3.33 3.24 9.63
CA GLU A 31 2.56 2.87 10.83
C GLU A 31 3.01 1.50 11.38
N LEU A 32 3.17 0.49 10.52
CA LEU A 32 3.65 -0.83 10.94
C LEU A 32 5.06 -0.78 11.54
N ARG A 33 5.96 0.04 10.96
CA ARG A 33 7.32 0.23 11.47
C ARG A 33 7.30 0.95 12.82
N ASP A 34 6.50 2.00 12.95
CA ASP A 34 6.43 2.82 14.15
C ASP A 34 5.82 2.02 15.32
N LYS A 35 4.90 1.11 15.03
CA LYS A 35 4.36 0.12 15.99
C LYS A 35 5.30 -1.05 16.28
N GLY A 36 6.45 -1.16 15.61
CA GLY A 36 7.38 -2.29 15.80
C GLY A 36 6.92 -3.63 15.22
N LEU A 37 5.82 -3.66 14.46
CA LEU A 37 5.26 -4.88 13.86
C LEU A 37 6.12 -5.43 12.72
N ILE A 38 6.95 -4.57 12.10
CA ILE A 38 7.92 -4.92 11.06
C ILE A 38 9.30 -4.36 11.40
N ASP A 39 10.36 -5.08 11.01
CA ASP A 39 11.73 -4.58 11.12
C ASP A 39 12.03 -3.46 10.10
N ARG A 40 13.05 -2.63 10.41
CA ARG A 40 13.57 -1.58 9.54
C ARG A 40 14.02 -2.13 8.17
N LYS A 41 14.58 -3.34 8.10
CA LYS A 41 14.97 -3.97 6.82
C LYS A 41 13.74 -4.28 5.98
N THR A 42 12.74 -4.93 6.59
CA THR A 42 11.45 -5.25 5.95
C THR A 42 10.74 -4.00 5.45
N TYR A 43 10.67 -2.94 6.26
CA TYR A 43 10.12 -1.65 5.86
C TYR A 43 10.80 -1.11 4.59
N ARG A 44 12.13 -1.08 4.52
CA ARG A 44 12.86 -0.55 3.33
C ARG A 44 12.60 -1.39 2.09
N LEU A 45 12.58 -2.73 2.23
CA LEU A 45 12.30 -3.64 1.13
C LEU A 45 10.89 -3.39 0.56
N TYR A 46 9.88 -3.40 1.42
CA TYR A 46 8.49 -3.18 1.03
C TYR A 46 8.24 -1.76 0.51
N TYR A 47 8.95 -0.76 1.02
CA TYR A 47 8.86 0.61 0.50
C TYR A 47 9.38 0.72 -0.93
N ARG A 48 10.49 0.02 -1.27
CA ARG A 48 11.02 -0.05 -2.63
C ARG A 48 10.10 -0.85 -3.56
N ARG A 49 9.59 -1.99 -3.10
CA ARG A 49 8.56 -2.78 -3.80
C ARG A 49 7.30 -1.96 -4.12
N ALA A 50 6.84 -1.15 -3.16
CA ALA A 50 5.73 -0.22 -3.35
C ALA A 50 6.03 0.86 -4.41
N LYS A 51 7.26 1.41 -4.47
CA LYS A 51 7.67 2.35 -5.53
C LYS A 51 7.52 1.70 -6.92
N GLY A 52 7.80 0.41 -7.04
CA GLY A 52 7.63 -0.37 -8.28
C GLY A 52 6.18 -0.69 -8.66
N GLY A 53 5.20 -0.37 -7.80
CA GLY A 53 3.78 -0.59 -8.10
C GLY A 53 3.30 -2.03 -7.91
N GLN A 54 4.04 -2.87 -7.18
CA GLN A 54 3.62 -4.25 -6.88
C GLN A 54 2.30 -4.30 -6.09
N PHE A 55 2.05 -3.31 -5.22
CA PHE A 55 0.86 -3.29 -4.37
C PHE A 55 -0.26 -2.44 -4.96
N ARG A 56 -1.48 -2.97 -4.88
CA ARG A 56 -2.71 -2.32 -5.38
C ARG A 56 -3.47 -1.56 -4.29
N SER A 57 -3.34 -2.00 -3.04
CA SER A 57 -4.06 -1.46 -1.88
C SER A 57 -3.30 -1.76 -0.58
N LYS A 58 -3.75 -1.18 0.55
CA LYS A 58 -3.22 -1.52 1.89
C LYS A 58 -3.42 -3.00 2.22
N ALA A 59 -4.58 -3.55 1.87
CA ALA A 59 -4.91 -4.96 2.09
C ALA A 59 -3.95 -5.89 1.34
N HIS A 60 -3.55 -5.54 0.11
CA HIS A 60 -2.58 -6.32 -0.65
C HIS A 60 -1.19 -6.31 0.03
N VAL A 61 -0.75 -5.18 0.58
CA VAL A 61 0.50 -5.12 1.37
C VAL A 61 0.42 -6.02 2.59
N ARG A 62 -0.71 -5.96 3.32
CA ARG A 62 -0.95 -6.77 4.52
C ARG A 62 -0.89 -8.26 4.20
N MET A 63 -1.65 -8.71 3.21
CA MET A 63 -1.67 -10.11 2.75
C MET A 63 -0.25 -10.58 2.41
N HIS A 64 0.55 -9.76 1.73
CA HIS A 64 1.91 -10.12 1.37
C HIS A 64 2.85 -10.25 2.57
N LEU A 65 2.70 -9.36 3.57
CA LEU A 65 3.45 -9.43 4.82
C LEU A 65 3.05 -10.64 5.68
N GLU A 66 1.76 -10.99 5.68
CA GLU A 66 1.22 -12.17 6.38
C GLU A 66 1.71 -13.46 5.72
N MET A 67 1.67 -13.56 4.39
CA MET A 67 2.18 -14.72 3.65
C MET A 67 3.69 -14.94 3.84
N GLU A 68 4.48 -13.87 3.90
CA GLU A 68 5.92 -13.97 4.18
C GLU A 68 6.22 -14.19 5.69
N GLY A 69 5.20 -14.18 6.57
CA GLY A 69 5.38 -14.36 8.02
C GLY A 69 6.14 -13.20 8.69
N LEU A 70 6.20 -12.04 8.06
CA LEU A 70 6.98 -10.88 8.52
C LEU A 70 6.18 -9.94 9.43
N LEU A 71 4.89 -10.21 9.60
CA LEU A 71 4.02 -9.45 10.49
C LEU A 71 4.08 -10.06 11.90
N LYS A 72 4.65 -9.33 12.86
CA LYS A 72 4.55 -9.70 14.27
C LYS A 72 3.14 -9.35 14.75
N VAL A 73 2.20 -10.28 14.65
CA VAL A 73 0.90 -10.09 15.31
C VAL A 73 1.15 -10.28 16.80
N GLU A 74 1.01 -9.21 17.58
CA GLU A 74 0.78 -9.38 19.01
C GLU A 74 -0.52 -10.18 19.13
N LYS A 75 -0.40 -11.48 19.44
CA LYS A 75 -1.53 -12.26 19.95
C LYS A 75 -1.88 -11.65 21.30
N ASN A 76 -2.76 -10.66 21.30
CA ASN A 76 -3.52 -10.35 22.49
C ASN A 76 -4.52 -11.49 22.66
N GLU A 77 -4.26 -12.31 23.68
CA GLU A 77 -5.23 -13.19 24.34
C GLU A 77 -6.41 -12.37 24.89
#